data_AF-A0A4Q3R8L1-F1
#
_entry.id   AF-A0A4Q3R8L1-F1
#
_cell.length_a   1.000
_cell.length_b   1.000
_cell.length_c   1.000
_cell.angle_alpha   90.00
_cell.angle_beta   90.00
_cell.angle_gamma   90.00
#
_symmetry.space_group_name_H-M   'P 1'
#
loop_
_entity.id
_entity.type
_entity.pdbx_description
1 polymer ?
#
loop_
_entity_poly.entity_id
_entity_poly.type
_entity_poly.pdbx_seq_one_letter_code
_entity_poly.pdbx_strand_id
1 'polypeptide(L)'
;MQKEKLEDLAAFIRENRSSEGNFEKLLAKMEDAATDNETKEVLKITLEDIRTKADEYRKAKETGSMAWPEFEKFVSEFEKAVMEARRATE
;
A
#
# COMPACT_ATOMS: atom_id res chain seq x y z
N MET A 1 -15.57 1.04 -0.53
CA MET A 1 -15.08 -0.33 -0.27
C MET A 1 -15.70 -0.74 1.05
N GLN A 2 -16.07 -2.00 1.21
CA GLN A 2 -16.70 -2.48 2.45
C GLN A 2 -15.66 -2.55 3.59
N LYS A 3 -16.12 -2.42 4.84
CA LYS A 3 -15.26 -2.40 6.04
C LYS A 3 -14.40 -3.66 6.17
N GLU A 4 -14.99 -4.83 5.89
CA GLU A 4 -14.27 -6.13 5.93
C GLU A 4 -13.09 -6.16 4.95
N LYS A 5 -13.29 -5.73 3.70
CA LYS A 5 -12.20 -5.63 2.71
C LYS A 5 -11.05 -4.71 3.17
N LEU A 6 -11.36 -3.63 3.88
CA LEU A 6 -10.35 -2.72 4.45
C LEU A 6 -9.61 -3.36 5.62
N GLU A 7 -10.28 -4.20 6.42
CA GLU A 7 -9.69 -4.96 7.52
C GLU A 7 -8.76 -6.06 7.00
N ASP A 8 -9.19 -6.81 6.00
CA ASP A 8 -8.36 -7.80 5.30
C ASP A 8 -7.11 -7.15 4.68
N LEU A 9 -7.28 -5.98 4.06
CA LEU A 9 -6.17 -5.25 3.45
C LEU A 9 -5.16 -4.76 4.51
N ALA A 10 -5.64 -4.23 5.63
CA ALA A 10 -4.79 -3.81 6.74
C ALA A 10 -4.04 -5.01 7.37
N ALA A 11 -4.70 -6.15 7.53
CA ALA A 11 -4.08 -7.38 8.02
C ALA A 11 -2.97 -7.86 7.05
N PHE A 12 -3.29 -7.90 5.75
CA PHE A 12 -2.34 -8.29 4.71
C PHE A 12 -1.08 -7.41 4.72
N ILE A 13 -1.24 -6.09 4.87
CA ILE A 13 -0.11 -5.16 4.97
C ILE A 13 0.78 -5.51 6.17
N ARG A 14 0.18 -5.72 7.34
CA ARG A 14 0.93 -6.06 8.57
C ARG A 14 1.67 -7.38 8.48
N GLU A 15 1.11 -8.38 7.80
CA GLU A 15 1.78 -9.67 7.60
C GLU A 15 2.97 -9.57 6.64
N ASN A 16 2.89 -8.68 5.66
CA ASN A 16 3.88 -8.57 4.59
C ASN A 16 4.93 -7.45 4.79
N ARG A 17 4.71 -6.51 5.72
CA ARG A 17 5.62 -5.37 5.98
C ARG A 17 7.00 -5.73 6.51
N SER A 18 7.21 -6.95 6.98
CA SER A 18 8.44 -7.34 7.68
C SER A 18 9.61 -7.64 6.73
N SER A 19 9.39 -7.63 5.41
CA SER A 19 10.42 -7.96 4.43
C SER A 19 10.22 -7.21 3.12
N GLU A 20 11.29 -6.58 2.63
CA GLU A 20 11.38 -6.02 1.27
C GLU A 20 11.03 -7.04 0.17
N GLY A 21 11.25 -8.35 0.43
CA GLY A 21 10.91 -9.42 -0.49
C GLY A 21 9.41 -9.57 -0.77
N ASN A 22 8.54 -8.97 0.06
CA ASN A 22 7.10 -8.95 -0.16
C ASN A 22 6.61 -7.70 -0.90
N PHE A 23 7.51 -6.81 -1.34
CA PHE A 23 7.13 -5.57 -2.02
C PHE A 23 6.17 -5.80 -3.19
N GLU A 24 6.47 -6.72 -4.10
CA GLU A 24 5.62 -6.98 -5.27
C GLU A 24 4.23 -7.51 -4.86
N LYS A 25 4.13 -8.25 -3.75
CA LYS A 25 2.83 -8.69 -3.21
C LYS A 25 2.02 -7.53 -2.66
N LEU A 26 2.67 -6.61 -1.94
CA LEU A 26 2.05 -5.41 -1.39
C LEU A 26 1.59 -4.47 -2.50
N LEU A 27 2.43 -4.27 -3.52
CA LEU A 27 2.11 -3.45 -4.69
C LEU A 27 0.93 -4.04 -5.48
N ALA A 28 0.96 -5.33 -5.79
CA ALA A 28 -0.15 -5.99 -6.48
C ALA A 28 -1.48 -5.86 -5.70
N LYS A 29 -1.43 -6.00 -4.37
CA LYS A 29 -2.62 -5.84 -3.54
C LYS A 29 -3.12 -4.40 -3.48
N MET A 30 -2.22 -3.43 -3.54
CA MET A 30 -2.55 -2.01 -3.65
C MET A 30 -3.21 -1.68 -5.01
N GLU A 31 -2.68 -2.20 -6.11
CA GLU A 31 -3.24 -2.02 -7.46
C GLU A 31 -4.62 -2.69 -7.60
N ASP A 32 -4.80 -3.88 -7.03
CA ASP A 32 -6.10 -4.56 -6.89
C ASP A 32 -7.12 -3.66 -6.17
N ALA A 33 -6.73 -3.07 -5.02
CA ALA A 33 -7.58 -2.15 -4.28
C ALA A 33 -7.88 -0.85 -5.05
N ALA A 34 -6.93 -0.32 -5.83
CA ALA A 34 -7.12 0.90 -6.63
C ALA A 34 -8.08 0.67 -7.82
N THR A 35 -8.05 -0.53 -8.41
CA THR A 35 -8.89 -0.91 -9.55
C THR A 35 -10.27 -1.42 -9.15
N ASP A 36 -10.48 -1.79 -7.89
CA ASP A 36 -11.80 -2.16 -7.36
C ASP A 36 -12.80 -0.98 -7.51
N ASN A 37 -13.94 -1.25 -8.16
CA ASN A 37 -14.99 -0.26 -8.41
C ASN A 37 -15.72 0.18 -7.13
N GLU A 38 -15.68 -0.63 -6.09
CA GLU A 38 -16.22 -0.26 -4.78
C GLU A 38 -15.29 0.69 -4.03
N THR A 39 -14.01 0.83 -4.41
CA THR A 39 -13.06 1.71 -3.73
C THR A 39 -13.45 3.19 -3.86
N LYS A 40 -13.48 3.89 -2.71
CA LYS A 40 -13.81 5.32 -2.65
C LYS A 40 -12.79 6.11 -3.46
N GLU A 41 -13.24 7.11 -4.22
CA GLU A 41 -12.38 7.94 -5.09
C GLU A 41 -11.20 8.56 -4.33
N VAL A 42 -11.44 9.05 -3.11
CA VAL A 42 -10.39 9.59 -2.23
C VAL A 42 -9.29 8.55 -1.96
N LEU A 43 -9.67 7.29 -1.68
CA LEU A 43 -8.70 6.23 -1.46
C LEU A 43 -7.95 5.89 -2.76
N LYS A 44 -8.62 5.89 -3.92
CA LYS A 44 -7.95 5.66 -5.22
C LYS A 44 -6.85 6.68 -5.47
N ILE A 45 -7.14 7.97 -5.27
CA ILE A 45 -6.16 9.06 -5.41
C ILE A 45 -4.99 8.85 -4.46
N THR A 46 -5.24 8.49 -3.21
CA THR A 46 -4.17 8.19 -2.25
C THR A 46 -3.32 6.98 -2.67
N LEU A 47 -3.93 5.92 -3.19
CA LEU A 47 -3.21 4.74 -3.68
C LEU A 47 -2.36 5.06 -4.92
N GLU A 48 -2.80 5.96 -5.79
CA GLU A 48 -1.99 6.46 -6.91
C GLU A 48 -0.77 7.28 -6.43
N ASP A 49 -0.92 8.10 -5.39
CA ASP A 49 0.22 8.78 -4.77
C ASP A 49 1.22 7.79 -4.16
N ILE A 50 0.71 6.78 -3.44
CA ILE A 50 1.54 5.71 -2.86
C ILE A 50 2.27 4.91 -3.93
N ARG A 51 1.68 4.73 -5.13
CA ARG A 51 2.36 4.10 -6.28
C ARG A 51 3.64 4.83 -6.65
N THR A 52 3.67 6.16 -6.56
CA THR A 52 4.89 6.94 -6.82
C THR A 52 6.00 6.56 -5.84
N LYS A 53 5.67 6.31 -4.57
CA LYS A 53 6.61 5.82 -3.54
C LYS A 53 7.09 4.40 -3.82
N ALA A 54 6.23 3.57 -4.43
CA ALA A 54 6.59 2.24 -4.89
C ALA A 54 7.65 2.29 -6.03
N ASP A 55 7.52 3.26 -6.95
CA ASP A 55 8.52 3.51 -7.99
C ASP A 55 9.84 4.05 -7.42
N GLU A 56 9.80 4.88 -6.37
CA GLU A 56 11.00 5.31 -5.63
C GLU A 56 11.76 4.13 -5.02
N TYR A 57 11.04 3.19 -4.38
CA TYR A 57 11.65 1.96 -3.88
C TYR A 57 12.29 1.12 -5.00
N ARG A 58 11.61 0.95 -6.14
CA ARG A 58 12.17 0.21 -7.28
C ARG A 58 13.47 0.84 -7.78
N LYS A 59 13.50 2.16 -7.94
CA LYS A 59 14.72 2.89 -8.31
C LYS A 59 15.83 2.71 -7.26
N ALA A 60 15.49 2.80 -5.97
CA ALA A 60 16.45 2.58 -4.89
C ALA A 60 17.03 1.15 -4.93
N LYS A 61 16.21 0.13 -5.20
CA LYS A 61 16.65 -1.25 -5.39
C LYS A 61 17.58 -1.41 -6.60
N GLU A 62 17.26 -0.78 -7.73
CA GLU A 62 18.08 -0.83 -8.94
C GLU A 62 19.47 -0.20 -8.73
N THR A 63 19.58 0.81 -7.86
CA THR A 63 20.88 1.42 -7.50
C THR A 63 21.75 0.57 -6.56
N GLY A 64 21.32 -0.65 -6.21
CA GLY A 64 22.15 -1.65 -5.52
C GLY A 64 22.32 -1.45 -4.02
N SER A 65 21.55 -0.54 -3.41
CA SER A 65 21.57 -0.29 -1.96
C SER A 65 20.38 -0.92 -1.24
N MET A 66 20.49 -1.02 0.09
CA MET A 66 19.39 -1.36 0.98
C MET A 66 18.30 -0.29 0.83
N ALA A 67 17.18 -0.61 0.18
CA ALA A 67 16.06 0.30 -0.08
C ALA A 67 14.99 0.20 1.04
N TRP A 68 15.42 -0.22 2.23
CA TRP A 68 14.55 -0.37 3.39
C TRP A 68 13.81 0.94 3.73
N PRO A 69 14.44 2.13 3.73
CA PRO A 69 13.74 3.37 4.04
C PRO A 69 12.60 3.68 3.05
N GLU A 70 12.82 3.46 1.76
CA GLU A 70 11.82 3.66 0.71
C GLU A 70 10.69 2.63 0.81
N PHE A 71 11.04 1.38 1.08
CA PHE A 71 10.08 0.32 1.36
C PHE A 71 9.20 0.67 2.57
N GLU A 72 9.81 1.08 3.69
CA GLU A 72 9.10 1.43 4.92
C GLU A 72 8.16 2.62 4.71
N LYS A 73 8.58 3.64 3.92
CA LYS A 73 7.71 4.76 3.52
C LYS A 73 6.50 4.27 2.72
N PHE A 74 6.72 3.46 1.69
CA PHE A 74 5.65 2.88 0.88
C PHE A 74 4.64 2.12 1.76
N VAL A 75 5.12 1.21 2.61
CA VAL A 75 4.24 0.38 3.43
C VAL A 75 3.51 1.18 4.52
N SER A 76 4.18 2.16 5.14
CA SER A 76 3.57 2.99 6.19
C SER A 76 2.47 3.89 5.63
N GLU A 77 2.71 4.48 4.45
CA GLU A 77 1.71 5.30 3.76
C GLU A 77 0.54 4.45 3.29
N PHE A 78 0.80 3.23 2.81
CA PHE A 78 -0.25 2.29 2.46
C PHE A 78 -1.11 1.88 3.66
N GLU A 79 -0.49 1.50 4.78
CA GLU A 79 -1.23 1.16 6.01
C GLU A 79 -2.06 2.35 6.51
N LYS A 80 -1.49 3.56 6.47
CA LYS A 80 -2.19 4.79 6.87
C LYS A 80 -3.43 5.04 6.02
N ALA A 81 -3.31 4.97 4.70
CA ALA A 81 -4.44 5.19 3.79
C ALA A 81 -5.58 4.21 4.02
N VAL A 82 -5.25 2.93 4.24
CA VAL A 82 -6.24 1.88 4.53
C VAL A 82 -6.92 2.12 5.89
N MET A 83 -6.15 2.48 6.92
CA MET A 83 -6.68 2.77 8.25
C MET A 83 -7.59 4.02 8.27
N GLU A 84 -7.22 5.06 7.53
CA GLU A 84 -8.04 6.27 7.37
C GLU A 84 -9.34 5.97 6.61
N ALA A 85 -9.26 5.21 5.51
CA ALA A 85 -10.44 4.78 4.78
C ALA A 85 -11.37 3.89 5.61
N ARG A 86 -10.82 3.04 6.49
CA ARG A 86 -11.58 2.23 7.44
C ARG A 86 -12.33 3.12 8.43
N ARG A 87 -11.65 4.09 9.06
CA ARG A 87 -12.28 5.06 9.97
C ARG A 87 -13.37 5.88 9.30
N ALA A 88 -13.16 6.27 8.04
CA ALA A 88 -14.16 7.01 7.25
C ALA A 88 -15.34 6.14 6.78
N THR A 89 -15.36 4.85 7.13
CA THR A 89 -16.43 3.89 6.83
C THR A 89 -17.11 3.38 8.12
N GLU A 90 -16.69 3.89 9.28
CA GLU A 90 -17.41 3.77 10.56
C GLU A 90 -18.50 4.83 10.68
#